data_AF-A0A3D2G6L7-F1
#
_entry.id   AF-A0A3D2G6L7-F1
#
_cell.length_a   1.000
_cell.length_b   1.000
_cell.length_c   1.000
_cell.angle_alpha   90.00
_cell.angle_beta   90.00
_cell.angle_gamma   90.00
#
_symmetry.space_group_name_H-M   'P 1'
#
loop_
_entity.id
_entity.type
_entity.pdbx_description
1 polymer ?
#
loop_
_entity_poly.entity_id
_entity_poly.type
_entity_poly.pdbx_seq_one_letter_code
_entity_poly.pdbx_strand_id
1 'polypeptide(L)'
;EFNYFLSVLFADEELMIMDYNRVVKDLNGLTPSEFLNQVTSVYQLLETGEHCHRPEHKGQVAMYLQDKWHLLEIKPEYTSADPVNGLDVALLQNLVLSPVLHITDPKTDKRIDFVGGIRGMEELERRVHTDCAVAFAMYPTSIHELFEVADAGLLMPPKSTWFEPKLRSGLFIHAF
;
A
#
# COMPACT_ATOMS: atom_id res chain seq x y z
N GLU A 1 -37.99 -2.67 9.31
CA GLU A 1 -36.79 -2.02 9.87
C GLU A 1 -36.07 -1.29 8.76
N PHE A 2 -35.93 0.01 8.88
CA PHE A 2 -35.18 0.86 7.97
C PHE A 2 -34.50 1.89 8.87
N ASN A 3 -33.20 2.16 8.68
CA ASN A 3 -32.31 2.97 9.55
C ASN A 3 -31.59 2.25 10.70
N TYR A 4 -31.45 0.92 10.67
CA TYR A 4 -30.55 0.19 11.58
C TYR A 4 -29.56 -0.62 10.77
N PHE A 5 -28.31 -0.66 11.23
CA PHE A 5 -27.29 -1.58 10.74
C PHE A 5 -26.58 -2.20 11.94
N LEU A 6 -26.11 -3.44 11.77
CA LEU A 6 -25.31 -4.09 12.80
C LEU A 6 -23.91 -3.47 12.83
N SER A 7 -23.50 -3.03 14.01
CA SER A 7 -22.17 -2.48 14.26
C SER A 7 -21.41 -3.38 15.23
N VAL A 8 -20.09 -3.42 15.08
CA VAL A 8 -19.17 -3.97 16.07
C VAL A 8 -18.23 -2.85 16.49
N LEU A 9 -17.96 -2.76 17.78
CA LEU A 9 -17.04 -1.80 18.37
C LEU A 9 -15.78 -2.56 18.81
N PHE A 10 -14.62 -2.07 18.40
CA PHE A 10 -13.32 -2.55 18.83
C PHE A 10 -12.62 -1.42 19.57
N ALA A 11 -11.90 -1.75 20.65
CA ALA A 11 -10.91 -0.82 21.19
C ALA A 11 -9.80 -0.62 20.15
N ASP A 12 -9.25 0.58 20.06
CA ASP A 12 -8.13 0.87 19.16
C ASP A 12 -6.90 0.01 19.48
N GLU A 13 -6.66 -0.25 20.76
CA GLU A 13 -5.60 -1.15 21.25
C GLU A 13 -5.76 -2.62 20.77
N GLU A 14 -6.96 -3.03 20.35
CA GLU A 14 -7.26 -4.40 19.89
C GLU A 14 -7.27 -4.52 18.36
N LEU A 15 -6.96 -3.44 17.64
CA LEU A 15 -7.06 -3.37 16.19
C LEU A 15 -5.72 -2.95 15.58
N MET A 16 -5.12 -3.88 14.84
CA MET A 16 -3.88 -3.62 14.11
C MET A 16 -4.18 -3.19 12.69
N ILE A 17 -3.53 -2.10 12.25
CA ILE A 17 -3.48 -1.71 10.84
C ILE A 17 -2.18 -2.25 10.27
N MET A 18 -2.30 -3.23 9.38
CA MET A 18 -1.16 -3.80 8.66
C MET A 18 -0.96 -3.08 7.32
N ASP A 19 0.26 -3.19 6.80
CA ASP A 19 0.63 -2.78 5.46
C ASP A 19 -0.25 -3.47 4.42
N TYR A 20 -0.55 -2.73 3.34
CA TYR A 20 -1.22 -3.28 2.19
C TYR A 20 -0.34 -3.10 0.95
N ASN A 21 0.37 -4.17 0.62
CA ASN A 21 1.41 -4.19 -0.39
C ASN A 21 0.83 -4.29 -1.79
N ARG A 22 1.59 -3.86 -2.79
CA ARG A 22 1.18 -3.84 -4.19
C ARG A 22 2.10 -4.67 -5.02
N VAL A 23 1.54 -5.40 -5.98
CA VAL A 23 2.29 -6.11 -7.01
C VAL A 23 1.76 -5.73 -8.37
N VAL A 24 2.65 -5.53 -9.33
CA VAL A 24 2.28 -5.09 -10.69
C VAL A 24 2.83 -6.07 -11.71
N LYS A 25 1.97 -6.47 -12.66
CA LYS A 25 2.23 -7.51 -13.67
C LYS A 25 3.32 -7.16 -14.67
N ASP A 26 3.44 -5.89 -15.02
CA ASP A 26 4.39 -5.40 -16.01
C ASP A 26 4.87 -3.98 -15.68
N LEU A 27 5.94 -3.57 -16.35
CA LEU A 27 6.53 -2.24 -16.22
C LEU A 27 6.06 -1.28 -17.32
N ASN A 28 4.88 -1.53 -17.93
CA ASN A 28 4.32 -0.69 -18.99
C ASN A 28 5.27 -0.49 -20.18
N GLY A 29 6.01 -1.55 -20.55
CA GLY A 29 6.98 -1.54 -21.65
C GLY A 29 8.37 -0.98 -21.31
N LEU A 30 8.59 -0.51 -20.08
CA LEU A 30 9.89 -0.06 -19.61
C LEU A 30 10.81 -1.25 -19.26
N THR A 31 12.11 -1.06 -19.44
CA THR A 31 13.11 -1.94 -18.83
C THR A 31 13.19 -1.70 -17.31
N PRO A 32 13.68 -2.67 -16.51
CA PRO A 32 13.86 -2.49 -15.07
C PRO A 32 14.73 -1.27 -14.73
N SER A 33 15.79 -1.01 -15.51
CA SER A 33 16.66 0.15 -15.30
C SER A 33 15.97 1.48 -15.59
N GLU A 34 15.19 1.56 -16.68
CA GLU A 34 14.39 2.76 -16.98
C GLU A 34 13.34 3.00 -15.90
N PHE A 35 12.67 1.94 -15.46
CA PHE A 35 11.68 2.02 -14.40
C PHE A 35 12.31 2.51 -13.08
N LEU A 36 13.44 1.94 -12.68
CA LEU A 36 14.18 2.39 -11.49
C LEU A 36 14.62 3.86 -11.61
N ASN A 37 15.04 4.31 -12.79
CA ASN A 37 15.38 5.72 -13.02
C ASN A 37 14.17 6.64 -12.84
N GLN A 38 12.98 6.23 -13.31
CA GLN A 38 11.75 7.00 -13.09
C GLN A 38 11.36 7.04 -11.60
N VAL A 39 11.45 5.91 -10.90
CA VAL A 39 11.17 5.84 -9.45
C VAL A 39 12.15 6.71 -8.65
N THR A 40 13.44 6.68 -8.97
CA THR A 40 14.47 7.48 -8.29
C THR A 40 14.45 8.97 -8.65
N SER A 41 13.62 9.38 -9.63
CA SER A 41 13.32 10.79 -9.86
C SER A 41 12.45 11.38 -8.73
N VAL A 42 11.59 10.57 -8.12
CA VAL A 42 10.67 10.97 -7.04
C VAL A 42 11.07 10.46 -5.65
N TYR A 43 11.74 9.31 -5.58
CA TYR A 43 12.29 8.73 -4.35
C TYR A 43 13.82 8.84 -4.32
N GLN A 44 14.40 8.97 -3.13
CA GLN A 44 15.81 8.72 -2.88
C GLN A 44 16.02 7.22 -2.64
N LEU A 45 17.00 6.62 -3.32
CA LEU A 45 17.43 5.24 -3.06
C LEU A 45 18.34 5.21 -1.83
N LEU A 46 17.92 4.54 -0.77
CA LEU A 46 18.68 4.42 0.47
C LEU A 46 19.56 3.17 0.47
N GLU A 47 19.01 2.03 0.06
CA GLU A 47 19.69 0.74 0.11
C GLU A 47 19.28 -0.15 -1.06
N THR A 48 20.16 -1.08 -1.45
CA THR A 48 19.83 -2.16 -2.38
C THR A 48 20.49 -3.46 -1.95
N GLY A 49 19.73 -4.55 -1.90
CA GLY A 49 20.22 -5.84 -1.42
C GLY A 49 19.34 -7.03 -1.82
N GLU A 50 19.79 -8.23 -1.47
CA GLU A 50 19.05 -9.49 -1.69
C GLU A 50 17.95 -9.68 -0.64
N HIS A 51 18.09 -9.07 0.53
CA HIS A 51 17.11 -9.15 1.62
C HIS A 51 16.32 -7.85 1.75
N CYS A 52 15.03 -7.98 2.06
CA CYS A 52 14.17 -6.82 2.27
C CYS A 52 14.55 -6.10 3.56
N HIS A 53 14.98 -4.84 3.44
CA HIS A 53 14.89 -3.88 4.52
C HIS A 53 13.47 -3.30 4.52
N ARG A 54 12.70 -3.52 5.59
CA ARG A 54 11.31 -3.06 5.68
C ARG A 54 11.24 -1.54 5.87
N PRO A 55 10.21 -0.86 5.33
CA PRO A 55 9.94 0.53 5.68
C PRO A 55 9.78 0.69 7.19
N GLU A 56 10.53 1.62 7.78
CA GLU A 56 10.53 1.86 9.24
C GLU A 56 9.64 3.04 9.65
N HIS A 57 9.38 3.96 8.72
CA HIS A 57 8.55 5.13 8.95
C HIS A 57 7.81 5.59 7.69
N LYS A 58 6.85 6.50 7.90
CA LYS A 58 6.11 7.17 6.82
C LYS A 58 7.07 7.80 5.82
N GLY A 59 6.73 7.68 4.54
CA GLY A 59 7.54 8.15 3.42
C GLY A 59 8.52 7.10 2.90
N GLN A 60 8.70 5.97 3.58
CA GLN A 60 9.50 4.85 3.07
C GLN A 60 8.65 3.81 2.35
N VAL A 61 9.22 3.22 1.30
CA VAL A 61 8.66 2.07 0.60
C VAL A 61 9.81 1.13 0.20
N ALA A 62 9.62 -0.18 0.33
CA ALA A 62 10.59 -1.14 -0.16
C ALA A 62 10.07 -1.74 -1.48
N MET A 63 10.86 -1.62 -2.54
CA MET A 63 10.52 -2.07 -3.88
C MET A 63 11.33 -3.32 -4.23
N TYR A 64 10.67 -4.40 -4.64
CA TYR A 64 11.32 -5.59 -5.18
C TYR A 64 11.26 -5.55 -6.70
N LEU A 65 12.43 -5.49 -7.33
CA LEU A 65 12.59 -5.39 -8.78
C LEU A 65 13.83 -6.17 -9.20
N GLN A 66 13.70 -7.07 -10.17
CA GLN A 66 14.82 -7.83 -10.74
C GLN A 66 15.67 -8.53 -9.65
N ASP A 67 15.01 -9.31 -8.81
CA ASP A 67 15.62 -10.10 -7.73
C ASP A 67 16.34 -9.28 -6.63
N LYS A 68 16.08 -7.97 -6.58
CA LYS A 68 16.67 -7.07 -5.59
C LYS A 68 15.62 -6.24 -4.89
N TRP A 69 15.84 -6.06 -3.59
CA TRP A 69 15.13 -5.09 -2.79
C TRP A 69 15.82 -3.73 -2.88
N HIS A 70 15.00 -2.69 -3.01
CA HIS A 70 15.40 -1.30 -3.01
C HIS A 70 14.61 -0.57 -1.93
N LEU A 71 15.29 -0.10 -0.87
CA LEU A 71 14.66 0.76 0.12
C LEU A 71 14.65 2.20 -0.42
N LEU A 72 13.46 2.79 -0.48
CA LEU A 72 13.22 4.07 -1.09
C LEU A 72 12.60 5.02 -0.06
N GLU A 73 13.02 6.28 -0.07
CA GLU A 73 12.48 7.35 0.77
C GLU A 73 11.97 8.49 -0.11
N ILE A 74 10.74 8.94 0.11
CA ILE A 74 10.13 10.00 -0.69
C ILE A 74 10.94 11.29 -0.54
N LYS A 75 11.25 11.97 -1.65
CA LYS A 75 11.96 13.24 -1.55
C LYS A 75 11.04 14.32 -0.95
N PRO A 76 11.58 15.25 -0.13
CA PRO A 76 10.77 16.23 0.60
C PRO A 76 9.83 17.06 -0.27
N GLU A 77 10.23 17.40 -1.50
CA GLU A 77 9.43 18.19 -2.44
C GLU A 77 8.14 17.50 -2.92
N TYR A 78 8.04 16.18 -2.76
CA TYR A 78 6.84 15.40 -3.10
C TYR A 78 5.97 15.07 -1.88
N THR A 79 6.42 15.42 -0.67
CA THR A 79 5.62 15.24 0.54
C THR A 79 4.43 16.21 0.55
N SER A 80 3.36 15.83 1.24
CA SER A 80 2.15 16.64 1.36
C SER A 80 1.58 16.56 2.76
N ALA A 81 1.10 17.69 3.27
CA ALA A 81 0.36 17.78 4.53
C ALA A 81 -1.15 17.51 4.35
N ASP A 82 -1.61 17.34 3.11
CA ASP A 82 -2.99 16.94 2.84
C ASP A 82 -3.24 15.52 3.38
N PRO A 83 -4.34 15.28 4.13
CA PRO A 83 -4.55 14.02 4.83
C PRO A 83 -4.74 12.83 3.89
N VAL A 84 -5.12 13.05 2.63
CA VAL A 84 -5.29 11.98 1.63
C VAL A 84 -4.06 11.88 0.73
N ASN A 85 -3.61 12.98 0.15
CA ASN A 85 -2.50 13.01 -0.80
C ASN A 85 -1.13 12.85 -0.12
N GLY A 86 -1.05 13.08 1.19
CA GLY A 86 0.14 12.83 2.00
C GLY A 86 0.28 11.40 2.49
N LEU A 87 -0.68 10.50 2.21
CA LEU A 87 -0.55 9.09 2.53
C LEU A 87 0.45 8.42 1.58
N ASP A 88 1.30 7.53 2.09
CA ASP A 88 2.28 6.79 1.27
C ASP A 88 1.60 6.01 0.14
N VAL A 89 0.37 5.54 0.39
CA VAL A 89 -0.45 4.88 -0.61
C VAL A 89 -0.86 5.83 -1.75
N ALA A 90 -1.19 7.08 -1.45
CA ALA A 90 -1.52 8.08 -2.47
C ALA A 90 -0.26 8.57 -3.19
N LEU A 91 0.84 8.77 -2.47
CA LEU A 91 2.13 9.15 -3.06
C LEU A 91 2.59 8.14 -4.10
N LEU A 92 2.62 6.84 -3.78
CA LEU A 92 2.99 5.82 -4.75
C LEU A 92 2.03 5.79 -5.96
N GLN A 93 0.73 5.92 -5.71
CA GLN A 93 -0.29 5.92 -6.76
C GLN A 93 -0.11 7.10 -7.72
N ASN A 94 0.07 8.31 -7.19
CA ASN A 94 0.07 9.56 -7.95
C ASN A 94 1.42 9.85 -8.60
N LEU A 95 2.52 9.36 -8.02
CA LEU A 95 3.89 9.68 -8.46
C LEU A 95 4.56 8.54 -9.23
N VAL A 96 4.10 7.30 -9.06
CA VAL A 96 4.69 6.13 -9.73
C VAL A 96 3.66 5.35 -10.53
N LEU A 97 2.62 4.81 -9.89
CA LEU A 97 1.71 3.86 -10.57
C LEU A 97 0.95 4.51 -11.73
N SER A 98 0.37 5.68 -11.51
CA SER A 98 -0.36 6.39 -12.56
C SER A 98 0.57 6.99 -13.63
N PRO A 99 1.59 7.81 -13.32
CA PRO A 99 2.39 8.47 -14.35
C PRO A 99 3.41 7.56 -15.04
N VAL A 100 3.98 6.56 -14.34
CA VAL A 100 5.03 5.70 -14.90
C VAL A 100 4.44 4.41 -15.47
N LEU A 101 3.54 3.76 -14.72
CA LEU A 101 2.97 2.46 -15.11
C LEU A 101 1.60 2.56 -15.78
N HIS A 102 1.03 3.77 -15.88
CA HIS A 102 -0.30 4.04 -16.45
C HIS A 102 -1.44 3.29 -15.74
N ILE A 103 -1.29 3.04 -14.44
CA ILE A 103 -2.32 2.41 -13.60
C ILE A 103 -3.12 3.52 -12.95
N THR A 104 -4.13 4.04 -13.66
CA THR A 104 -4.91 5.21 -13.19
C THR A 104 -5.89 4.88 -12.08
N ASP A 105 -6.64 3.77 -12.22
CA ASP A 105 -7.57 3.30 -11.19
C ASP A 105 -7.22 1.88 -10.75
N PRO A 106 -6.61 1.70 -9.58
CA PRO A 106 -6.18 0.39 -9.12
C PRO A 106 -7.35 -0.50 -8.65
N LYS A 107 -8.60 0.01 -8.63
CA LYS A 107 -9.79 -0.84 -8.40
C LYS A 107 -10.17 -1.66 -9.64
N THR A 108 -9.83 -1.17 -10.82
CA THR A 108 -10.32 -1.73 -12.10
C THR A 108 -9.19 -2.22 -13.00
N ASP A 109 -7.97 -1.72 -12.84
CA ASP A 109 -6.81 -2.19 -13.61
C ASP A 109 -6.39 -3.60 -13.15
N LYS A 110 -6.39 -4.55 -14.10
CA LYS A 110 -6.06 -5.96 -13.86
C LYS A 110 -4.56 -6.22 -13.74
N ARG A 111 -3.72 -5.22 -14.01
CA ARG A 111 -2.26 -5.29 -13.92
C ARG A 111 -1.74 -5.07 -12.51
N ILE A 112 -2.56 -4.52 -11.61
CA ILE A 112 -2.21 -4.39 -10.20
C ILE A 112 -3.00 -5.40 -9.37
N ASP A 113 -2.34 -5.93 -8.35
CA ASP A 113 -2.96 -6.74 -7.32
C ASP A 113 -2.35 -6.38 -5.96
N PHE A 114 -2.96 -6.86 -4.88
CA PHE A 114 -2.62 -6.43 -3.55
C PHE A 114 -2.38 -7.60 -2.59
N VAL A 115 -1.36 -7.46 -1.77
CA VAL A 115 -0.93 -8.47 -0.81
C VAL A 115 -1.03 -7.87 0.59
N GLY A 116 -1.91 -8.43 1.43
CA GLY A 116 -2.01 -7.99 2.83
C GLY A 116 -0.74 -8.33 3.60
N GLY A 117 -0.32 -7.43 4.49
CA GLY A 117 0.93 -7.53 5.26
C GLY A 117 1.12 -8.84 6.03
N ILE A 118 0.03 -9.51 6.39
CA ILE A 118 0.06 -10.84 7.04
C ILE A 118 0.80 -11.91 6.24
N ARG A 119 0.88 -11.77 4.91
CA ARG A 119 1.61 -12.72 4.05
C ARG A 119 3.12 -12.47 4.03
N GLY A 120 3.57 -11.29 4.47
CA GLY A 120 4.98 -10.93 4.53
C GLY A 120 5.66 -10.73 3.17
N MET A 121 6.98 -10.55 3.22
CA MET A 121 7.83 -10.21 2.06
C MET A 121 8.04 -11.39 1.13
N GLU A 122 8.06 -12.62 1.65
CA GLU A 122 8.21 -13.85 0.85
C GLU A 122 7.12 -13.98 -0.23
N GLU A 123 5.88 -13.58 0.09
CA GLU A 123 4.82 -13.56 -0.92
C GLU A 123 5.09 -12.53 -2.01
N LEU A 124 5.67 -11.37 -1.69
CA LEU A 124 6.01 -10.35 -2.68
C LEU A 124 7.09 -10.84 -3.65
N GLU A 125 8.15 -11.46 -3.12
CA GLU A 125 9.19 -12.10 -3.94
C GLU A 125 8.57 -13.18 -4.84
N ARG A 126 7.77 -14.07 -4.26
CA ARG A 126 7.08 -15.14 -5.00
C ARG A 126 6.20 -14.57 -6.12
N ARG A 127 5.46 -13.49 -5.88
CA ARG A 127 4.63 -12.83 -6.92
C ARG A 127 5.50 -12.32 -8.06
N VAL A 128 6.63 -11.66 -7.77
CA VAL A 128 7.55 -11.18 -8.81
C VAL A 128 8.20 -12.33 -9.58
N HIS A 129 8.44 -13.49 -8.95
CA HIS A 129 8.95 -14.66 -9.67
C HIS A 129 7.90 -15.43 -10.46
N THR A 130 6.61 -15.17 -10.26
CA THR A 130 5.52 -15.97 -10.85
C THR A 130 4.66 -15.22 -11.84
N ASP A 131 4.12 -14.05 -11.48
CA ASP A 131 3.10 -13.35 -12.28
C ASP A 131 3.28 -11.83 -12.32
N CYS A 132 4.27 -11.28 -11.63
CA CYS A 132 4.50 -9.84 -11.49
C CYS A 132 5.90 -9.41 -11.92
N ALA A 133 6.06 -8.15 -12.32
CA ALA A 133 7.36 -7.56 -12.65
C ALA A 133 7.97 -6.77 -11.49
N VAL A 134 7.14 -6.23 -10.59
CA VAL A 134 7.58 -5.44 -9.43
C VAL A 134 6.62 -5.60 -8.26
N ALA A 135 7.14 -5.52 -7.04
CA ALA A 135 6.37 -5.45 -5.82
C ALA A 135 6.78 -4.23 -4.96
N PHE A 136 5.84 -3.71 -4.18
CA PHE A 136 6.03 -2.62 -3.24
C PHE A 136 5.50 -3.04 -1.87
N ALA A 137 6.42 -3.16 -0.92
CA ALA A 137 6.13 -3.27 0.50
C ALA A 137 5.94 -1.88 1.09
N MET A 138 4.74 -1.62 1.61
CA MET A 138 4.33 -0.32 2.11
C MET A 138 4.62 -0.17 3.61
N TYR A 139 4.85 1.04 4.08
CA TYR A 139 4.69 1.34 5.50
C TYR A 139 3.19 1.28 5.88
N PRO A 140 2.82 0.63 6.99
CA PRO A 140 1.42 0.58 7.43
C PRO A 140 0.87 1.98 7.69
N THR A 141 -0.31 2.29 7.15
CA THR A 141 -1.02 3.53 7.50
C THR A 141 -1.37 3.50 8.99
N SER A 142 -1.08 4.58 9.68
CA SER A 142 -1.38 4.71 11.10
C SER A 142 -2.87 4.94 11.36
N ILE A 143 -3.32 4.62 12.59
CA ILE A 143 -4.69 4.94 13.01
C ILE A 143 -4.92 6.46 13.06
N HIS A 144 -3.87 7.24 13.31
CA HIS A 144 -3.96 8.70 13.33
C HIS A 144 -4.28 9.25 11.94
N GLU A 145 -3.60 8.79 10.90
CA GLU A 145 -3.89 9.17 9.51
C GLU A 145 -5.32 8.81 9.10
N LEU A 146 -5.83 7.67 9.58
CA LEU A 146 -7.22 7.28 9.36
C LEU A 146 -8.19 8.30 9.97
N PHE A 147 -7.92 8.75 11.20
CA PHE A 147 -8.72 9.78 11.86
C PHE A 147 -8.61 11.13 11.17
N GLU A 148 -7.41 11.55 10.76
CA GLU A 148 -7.22 12.82 10.03
C GLU A 148 -8.04 12.89 8.74
N VAL A 149 -8.08 11.79 7.96
CA VAL A 149 -8.91 11.72 6.74
C VAL A 149 -10.40 11.78 7.09
N ALA A 150 -10.83 11.08 8.14
CA ALA A 150 -12.22 11.07 8.57
C ALA A 150 -12.69 12.43 9.11
N ASP A 151 -11.87 13.09 9.93
CA ASP A 151 -12.13 14.42 10.49
C ASP A 151 -12.18 15.50 9.40
N ALA A 152 -11.44 15.31 8.32
CA ALA A 152 -11.53 16.15 7.12
C ALA A 152 -12.78 15.89 6.26
N GLY A 153 -13.61 14.89 6.61
CA GLY A 153 -14.79 14.50 5.84
C GLY A 153 -14.45 13.87 4.48
N LEU A 154 -13.25 13.31 4.36
CA LEU A 154 -12.71 12.75 3.13
C LEU A 154 -12.78 11.21 3.14
N LEU A 155 -12.47 10.61 1.99
CA LEU A 155 -12.42 9.17 1.82
C LEU A 155 -10.98 8.71 1.65
N MET A 156 -10.62 7.64 2.36
CA MET A 156 -9.34 6.95 2.17
C MET A 156 -9.21 6.47 0.71
N PRO A 157 -8.00 6.52 0.12
CA PRO A 157 -7.76 5.87 -1.17
C PRO A 157 -8.12 4.37 -1.10
N PRO A 158 -8.49 3.74 -2.22
CA PRO A 158 -8.76 2.32 -2.23
C PRO A 158 -7.59 1.51 -1.74
N LYS A 159 -7.89 0.45 -0.95
CA LYS A 159 -6.90 -0.55 -0.53
C LYS A 159 -5.73 0.08 0.24
N SER A 160 -6.03 1.10 1.04
CA SER A 160 -5.04 1.80 1.87
C SER A 160 -4.67 1.07 3.16
N THR A 161 -5.59 0.29 3.74
CA THR A 161 -5.41 -0.33 5.06
C THR A 161 -5.81 -1.80 5.06
N TRP A 162 -5.14 -2.61 5.89
CA TRP A 162 -5.55 -3.97 6.23
C TRP A 162 -5.76 -4.09 7.74
N PHE A 163 -7.02 -4.17 8.17
CA PHE A 163 -7.35 -4.34 9.58
C PHE A 163 -7.28 -5.80 10.02
N GLU A 164 -6.75 -6.02 11.23
CA GLU A 164 -6.81 -7.30 11.93
C GLU A 164 -7.08 -7.10 13.44
N PRO A 165 -8.07 -7.77 14.07
CA PRO A 165 -9.25 -8.50 13.63
C PRO A 165 -9.95 -8.31 12.28
N LYS A 166 -9.93 -9.24 11.34
CA LYS A 166 -11.04 -9.36 10.40
C LYS A 166 -12.21 -10.01 11.14
N LEU A 167 -13.36 -9.35 11.08
CA LEU A 167 -14.61 -9.94 11.52
C LEU A 167 -14.79 -11.28 10.81
N ARG A 168 -14.80 -12.37 11.59
CA ARG A 168 -15.07 -13.70 11.06
C ARG A 168 -16.50 -13.73 10.53
N SER A 169 -16.68 -14.21 9.31
CA SER A 169 -18.01 -14.40 8.73
C SER A 169 -18.81 -15.40 9.56
N GLY A 170 -20.13 -15.22 9.66
CA GLY A 170 -21.03 -16.16 10.35
C GLY A 170 -21.43 -15.78 11.78
N LEU A 171 -21.25 -14.52 12.19
CA LEU A 171 -21.81 -14.02 13.45
C LEU A 171 -23.35 -14.00 13.35
N PHE A 172 -24.03 -14.88 14.07
CA PHE A 172 -25.49 -14.94 14.14
C PHE A 172 -25.96 -14.25 15.42
N ILE A 173 -26.86 -13.28 15.29
CA ILE A 173 -27.47 -12.60 16.42
C ILE A 173 -28.90 -13.10 16.54
N HIS A 174 -29.18 -13.85 17.61
CA HIS A 174 -30.54 -14.22 17.97
C HIS A 174 -31.14 -13.07 18.79
N ALA A 175 -31.81 -12.14 18.12
CA ALA A 175 -32.68 -11.19 18.80
C ALA A 175 -33.88 -11.96 19.37
N PHE A 176 -34.21 -11.68 20.63
CA PHE A 176 -35.22 -12.40 21.43
C PHE A 176 -36.59 -12.47 20.77
#